data_AF-A0A2A7A229-F1
#
_entry.id   AF-A0A2A7A229-F1
#
_cell.length_a   1.000
_cell.length_b   1.000
_cell.length_c   1.000
_cell.angle_alpha   90.00
_cell.angle_beta   90.00
_cell.angle_gamma   90.00
#
_symmetry.space_group_name_H-M   'P 1'
#
loop_
_entity.id
_entity.type
_entity.pdbx_description
1 polymer ?
#
loop_
_entity_poly.entity_id
_entity_poly.type
_entity_poly.pdbx_seq_one_letter_code
_entity_poly.pdbx_strand_id
1 'polypeptide(L)'
;MDLQILATSDTHGKFDPWDYAANKADASGSVAQQATAIKQCRTRNTLVVDAGDTIQANSAELFLNDDLHPMIAAMNAIGYDIWTTGNHEYNYGMDVLKKVMGQQKAKVLTGNVYAPDGTPLADGYTIIKKGTVKIGVIGMVTPNIIRWDAKNLEGWKVTNPVDESRRIIDKIKDQVDVLIGVMHMDTENEYGVYGSGVTDLANACPEFDVIVGGHGHRSIPNMMINNVLVVENKNAGATLSEIHVYLERQLDGKWKVVNRTSENLQIKEYEPDPELTALLAPYDTRAKEDAVTPIGELKGGDLAPENEIDCLPQAMVQDTALLDFINEVQMYYTGAQVSATALTSMTSQMRAGTIRKCDMASIYTYQNTLYKLQMTGEQLRRFMEWSAAFFKTWKPDEVTIAFDPSVRYYLYDAFEGVNYELDVSEEPGHRIKNLKWPNGKAVKDTDTFVVAVNNYRATTQLLTAADIFLPGEDLPKLLEIDVRGDVGGIRELLGEYIRTVKGGTIEPHVNNNWKIVGNNWKAADHQKAVQLLREGKLALNENADARTLPGKAITTAEIAKF
;
A
#
# COMPACT_ATOMS: atom_id res chain seq x y z
N MET A 1 11.48 30.67 22.54
CA MET A 1 10.70 29.50 23.00
C MET A 1 10.85 28.43 21.94
N ASP A 2 11.02 27.18 22.38
CA ASP A 2 10.97 26.02 21.49
C ASP A 2 9.59 25.37 21.66
N LEU A 3 8.82 25.36 20.57
CA LEU A 3 7.54 24.65 20.44
C LEU A 3 7.79 23.36 19.67
N GLN A 4 7.54 22.22 20.31
CA GLN A 4 7.72 20.92 19.67
C GLN A 4 6.38 20.40 19.15
N ILE A 5 6.38 19.80 17.97
CA ILE A 5 5.26 19.04 17.42
C ILE A 5 5.79 17.63 17.16
N LEU A 6 5.14 16.64 17.76
CA LEU A 6 5.36 15.23 17.46
C LEU A 6 4.18 14.76 16.61
N ALA A 7 4.45 14.34 15.38
CA ALA A 7 3.41 14.05 14.41
C ALA A 7 3.49 12.63 13.87
N THR A 8 2.32 12.02 13.70
CA THR A 8 2.10 10.72 13.07
C THR A 8 1.09 10.84 11.93
N SER A 9 1.07 9.85 11.05
CA SER A 9 0.04 9.65 10.04
C SER A 9 0.02 8.17 9.64
N ASP A 10 -1.04 7.74 8.97
CA ASP A 10 -1.10 6.46 8.24
C ASP A 10 -0.73 5.26 9.13
N THR A 11 -1.20 5.26 10.37
CA THR A 11 -0.85 4.23 11.35
C THR A 11 -1.51 2.89 11.04
N HIS A 12 -2.59 2.89 10.23
CA HIS A 12 -3.15 1.72 9.55
C HIS A 12 -3.32 0.49 10.46
N GLY A 13 -3.96 0.71 11.62
CA GLY A 13 -4.32 -0.37 12.54
C GLY A 13 -3.17 -1.02 13.30
N LYS A 14 -1.91 -0.59 13.12
CA LYS A 14 -0.74 -1.23 13.73
C LYS A 14 -0.48 -0.75 15.16
N PHE A 15 -1.36 -1.14 16.08
CA PHE A 15 -1.31 -0.71 17.48
C PHE A 15 -0.18 -1.37 18.30
N ASP A 16 0.24 -2.60 17.97
CA ASP A 16 1.35 -3.34 18.62
C ASP A 16 2.35 -3.81 17.53
N PRO A 17 3.59 -4.25 17.86
CA PRO A 17 4.58 -4.70 16.87
C PRO A 17 4.26 -6.12 16.36
N TRP A 18 3.06 -6.26 15.80
CA TRP A 18 2.50 -7.47 15.25
C TRP A 18 1.79 -7.18 13.93
N ASP A 19 2.04 -8.00 12.92
CA ASP A 19 1.29 -8.07 11.68
C ASP A 19 0.17 -9.09 11.88
N TYR A 20 -1.04 -8.61 12.20
CA TYR A 20 -2.21 -9.46 12.45
C TYR A 20 -2.69 -10.13 11.16
N ALA A 21 -2.47 -9.50 10.00
CA ALA A 21 -2.84 -10.10 8.71
C ALA A 21 -1.96 -11.31 8.38
N ALA A 22 -0.67 -11.28 8.72
CA ALA A 22 0.24 -12.42 8.55
C ALA A 22 0.43 -13.28 9.83
N ASN A 23 -0.22 -12.90 10.93
CA ASN A 23 -0.09 -13.47 12.26
C ASN A 23 1.36 -13.72 12.70
N LYS A 24 2.20 -12.68 12.63
CA LYS A 24 3.61 -12.76 13.03
C LYS A 24 4.09 -11.47 13.70
N ALA A 25 5.13 -11.59 14.52
CA ALA A 25 5.79 -10.41 15.08
C ALA A 25 6.39 -9.54 13.96
N ASP A 26 6.21 -8.23 14.08
CA ASP A 26 6.73 -7.24 13.14
C ASP A 26 7.06 -5.93 13.86
N ALA A 27 8.31 -5.81 14.30
CA ALA A 27 8.86 -4.64 15.00
C ALA A 27 9.36 -3.53 14.06
N SER A 28 8.97 -3.52 12.78
CA SER A 28 9.32 -2.44 11.84
C SER A 28 8.71 -1.08 12.19
N GLY A 29 7.71 -1.06 13.08
CA GLY A 29 6.98 0.11 13.53
C GLY A 29 5.65 -0.29 14.19
N SER A 30 5.15 0.51 15.12
CA SER A 30 3.82 0.37 15.73
C SER A 30 3.49 1.59 16.58
N VAL A 31 2.21 1.78 16.90
CA VAL A 31 1.78 2.84 17.83
C VAL A 31 2.33 2.60 19.24
N ALA A 32 2.48 1.35 19.68
CA ALA A 32 3.13 1.03 20.95
C ALA A 32 4.59 1.50 21.00
N GLN A 33 5.37 1.33 19.93
CA GLN A 33 6.74 1.83 19.85
C GLN A 33 6.77 3.36 19.70
N GLN A 34 5.85 3.94 18.94
CA GLN A 34 5.68 5.41 18.87
C GLN A 34 5.38 6.01 20.24
N ALA A 35 4.60 5.34 21.10
CA ALA A 35 4.31 5.81 22.44
C ALA A 35 5.58 5.96 23.28
N THR A 36 6.53 5.02 23.18
CA THR A 36 7.85 5.14 23.82
C THR A 36 8.62 6.35 23.29
N ALA A 37 8.71 6.51 21.97
CA ALA A 37 9.39 7.64 21.36
C ALA A 37 8.76 8.99 21.79
N ILE A 38 7.43 9.09 21.75
CA ILE A 38 6.67 10.27 22.19
C ILE A 38 6.93 10.56 23.67
N LYS A 39 6.92 9.53 24.53
CA LYS A 39 7.19 9.67 25.97
C LYS A 39 8.61 10.16 26.25
N GLN A 40 9.59 9.74 25.45
CA GLN A 40 10.99 10.16 25.57
C GLN A 40 11.24 11.58 25.03
N CYS A 41 10.63 11.95 23.90
CA CYS A 41 10.86 13.26 23.27
C CYS A 41 10.01 14.39 23.88
N ARG A 42 8.81 14.09 24.41
CA ARG A 42 7.87 15.14 24.79
C ARG A 42 8.36 16.04 25.92
N THR A 43 8.08 17.32 25.77
CA THR A 43 8.33 18.40 26.73
C THR A 43 7.01 19.04 27.17
N ARG A 44 7.08 20.02 28.08
CA ARG A 44 5.91 20.83 28.48
C ARG A 44 5.31 21.66 27.34
N ASN A 45 6.04 21.87 26.26
CA ASN A 45 5.64 22.67 25.10
C ASN A 45 5.28 21.80 23.89
N THR A 46 5.08 20.50 24.07
CA THR A 46 4.82 19.58 22.95
C THR A 46 3.34 19.53 22.60
N LEU A 47 3.05 19.60 21.30
CA LEU A 47 1.80 19.12 20.70
C LEU A 47 2.03 17.73 20.11
N VAL A 48 1.10 16.81 20.32
CA VAL A 48 1.09 15.51 19.65
C VAL A 48 -0.11 15.49 18.70
N VAL A 49 0.15 15.28 17.40
CA VAL A 49 -0.87 15.38 16.35
C VAL A 49 -0.83 14.17 15.44
N ASP A 50 -1.99 13.77 14.91
CA ASP A 50 -2.09 12.71 13.90
C ASP A 50 -2.85 13.20 12.68
N ALA A 51 -2.32 12.88 11.50
CA ALA A 51 -2.85 13.30 10.22
C ALA A 51 -3.77 12.28 9.53
N GLY A 52 -4.33 11.29 10.24
CA GLY A 52 -5.38 10.41 9.71
C GLY A 52 -4.89 9.07 9.18
N ASP A 53 -5.83 8.27 8.65
CA ASP A 53 -5.67 6.87 8.24
C ASP A 53 -5.24 5.96 9.39
N THR A 54 -6.17 5.82 10.34
CA THR A 54 -5.95 5.17 11.63
C THR A 54 -6.66 3.82 11.73
N ILE A 55 -7.89 3.71 11.22
CA ILE A 55 -8.82 2.59 11.54
C ILE A 55 -8.97 1.52 10.44
N GLN A 56 -8.07 1.48 9.46
CA GLN A 56 -8.05 0.47 8.39
C GLN A 56 -6.75 -0.33 8.42
N ALA A 57 -6.79 -1.52 7.82
CA ALA A 57 -5.69 -2.48 7.73
C ALA A 57 -5.27 -3.09 9.08
N ASN A 58 -4.38 -4.09 8.98
CA ASN A 58 -3.85 -4.84 10.12
C ASN A 58 -4.93 -5.33 11.11
N SER A 59 -6.07 -5.78 10.58
CA SER A 59 -7.25 -6.24 11.34
C SER A 59 -7.94 -5.17 12.20
N ALA A 60 -7.70 -3.88 11.96
CA ALA A 60 -8.40 -2.79 12.66
C ALA A 60 -9.92 -2.85 12.45
N GLU A 61 -10.36 -3.27 11.26
CA GLU A 61 -11.76 -3.40 10.91
C GLU A 61 -12.54 -4.36 11.82
N LEU A 62 -11.84 -5.29 12.47
CA LEU A 62 -12.40 -6.21 13.46
C LEU A 62 -13.07 -5.46 14.64
N PHE A 63 -12.64 -4.23 14.92
CA PHE A 63 -12.98 -3.48 16.15
C PHE A 63 -13.90 -2.29 15.92
N LEU A 64 -14.40 -2.06 14.69
CA LEU A 64 -15.26 -0.92 14.37
C LEU A 64 -16.56 -0.89 15.21
N ASN A 65 -17.04 -2.07 15.58
CA ASN A 65 -18.26 -2.25 16.36
C ASN A 65 -18.03 -2.22 17.87
N ASP A 66 -16.80 -2.13 18.35
CA ASP A 66 -16.48 -2.05 19.78
C ASP A 66 -16.83 -0.67 20.37
N ASP A 67 -17.02 -0.62 21.69
CA ASP A 67 -17.24 0.64 22.42
C ASP A 67 -16.02 1.57 22.33
N LEU A 68 -14.82 0.97 22.26
CA LEU A 68 -13.56 1.67 22.07
C LEU A 68 -12.68 0.88 21.09
N HIS A 69 -12.32 1.50 19.97
CA HIS A 69 -11.42 0.94 18.99
C HIS A 69 -9.96 0.95 19.52
N PRO A 70 -9.13 -0.08 19.30
CA PRO A 70 -7.78 -0.18 19.89
C PRO A 70 -6.86 0.98 19.51
N MET A 71 -6.92 1.43 18.25
CA MET A 71 -6.15 2.60 17.82
C MET A 71 -6.56 3.86 18.58
N ILE A 72 -7.87 4.04 18.82
CA ILE A 72 -8.37 5.20 19.58
C ILE A 72 -8.03 5.05 21.06
N ALA A 73 -8.06 3.83 21.61
CA ALA A 73 -7.56 3.54 22.96
C ALA A 73 -6.08 3.96 23.10
N ALA A 74 -5.25 3.62 22.12
CA ALA A 74 -3.84 3.97 22.10
C ALA A 74 -3.62 5.48 22.01
N MET A 75 -4.27 6.17 21.07
CA MET A 75 -4.18 7.63 20.94
C MET A 75 -4.65 8.35 22.21
N ASN A 76 -5.74 7.87 22.80
CA ASN A 76 -6.25 8.40 24.07
C ASN A 76 -5.29 8.21 25.24
N ALA A 77 -4.53 7.11 25.27
CA ALA A 77 -3.53 6.82 26.30
C ALA A 77 -2.24 7.64 26.10
N ILE A 78 -1.78 7.80 24.86
CA ILE A 78 -0.64 8.65 24.50
C ILE A 78 -0.93 10.13 24.80
N GLY A 79 -2.19 10.53 24.65
CA GLY A 79 -2.65 11.89 24.87
C GLY A 79 -2.37 12.78 23.67
N TYR A 80 -2.89 12.39 22.51
CA TYR A 80 -2.91 13.23 21.30
C TYR A 80 -3.71 14.51 21.56
N ASP A 81 -3.18 15.64 21.10
CA ASP A 81 -3.87 16.93 21.14
C ASP A 81 -4.84 17.06 19.95
N ILE A 82 -4.45 16.57 18.76
CA ILE A 82 -5.20 16.68 17.49
C ILE A 82 -5.26 15.33 16.79
N TRP A 83 -6.40 15.03 16.18
CA TRP A 83 -6.56 13.97 15.19
C TRP A 83 -7.35 14.51 13.99
N THR A 84 -6.80 14.37 12.79
CA THR A 84 -7.49 14.71 11.54
C THR A 84 -7.95 13.43 10.87
N THR A 85 -9.14 13.44 10.25
CA THR A 85 -9.61 12.26 9.49
C THR A 85 -8.82 12.11 8.19
N GLY A 86 -8.40 10.90 7.87
CA GLY A 86 -7.90 10.49 6.56
C GLY A 86 -8.96 9.85 5.68
N ASN A 87 -8.59 9.37 4.49
CA ASN A 87 -9.55 8.78 3.57
C ASN A 87 -10.09 7.45 4.09
N HIS A 88 -9.28 6.63 4.76
CA HIS A 88 -9.69 5.32 5.24
C HIS A 88 -10.68 5.37 6.42
N GLU A 89 -10.81 6.52 7.08
CA GLU A 89 -11.88 6.76 8.04
C GLU A 89 -13.29 6.68 7.41
N TYR A 90 -13.42 6.90 6.10
CA TYR A 90 -14.71 6.93 5.38
C TYR A 90 -15.13 5.57 4.81
N ASN A 91 -14.25 4.56 4.83
CA ASN A 91 -14.49 3.23 4.22
C ASN A 91 -15.70 2.48 4.76
N TYR A 92 -16.05 2.74 6.02
CA TYR A 92 -17.06 1.95 6.74
C TYR A 92 -18.38 2.70 6.92
N GLY A 93 -18.55 3.81 6.18
CA GLY A 93 -19.74 4.65 6.24
C GLY A 93 -19.73 5.65 7.38
N MET A 94 -20.54 6.70 7.21
CA MET A 94 -20.52 7.89 8.07
C MET A 94 -20.97 7.63 9.52
N ASP A 95 -21.80 6.61 9.76
CA ASP A 95 -22.24 6.27 11.12
C ASP A 95 -21.10 5.64 11.92
N VAL A 96 -20.32 4.75 11.30
CA VAL A 96 -19.12 4.16 11.90
C VAL A 96 -18.08 5.25 12.15
N LEU A 97 -17.86 6.13 11.17
CA LEU A 97 -16.93 7.26 11.34
C LEU A 97 -17.32 8.15 12.53
N LYS A 98 -18.58 8.60 12.59
CA LYS A 98 -19.06 9.43 13.72
C LYS A 98 -18.92 8.73 15.06
N LYS A 99 -19.14 7.41 15.12
CA LYS A 99 -18.92 6.62 16.33
C LYS A 99 -17.45 6.64 16.75
N VAL A 100 -16.53 6.34 15.83
CA VAL A 100 -15.07 6.36 16.09
C VAL A 100 -14.60 7.76 16.50
N MET A 101 -15.05 8.81 15.81
CA MET A 101 -14.78 10.21 16.19
C MET A 101 -15.22 10.50 17.63
N GLY A 102 -16.39 9.98 18.04
CA GLY A 102 -16.92 10.14 19.40
C GLY A 102 -16.10 9.44 20.49
N GLN A 103 -15.21 8.51 20.15
CA GLN A 103 -14.32 7.82 21.08
C GLN A 103 -13.04 8.62 21.38
N GLN A 104 -12.71 9.63 20.56
CA GLN A 104 -11.49 10.43 20.69
C GLN A 104 -11.53 11.39 21.89
N LYS A 105 -10.41 11.48 22.61
CA LYS A 105 -10.14 12.56 23.57
C LYS A 105 -9.39 13.74 22.94
N ALA A 106 -8.70 13.48 21.83
CA ALA A 106 -8.06 14.51 21.03
C ALA A 106 -9.11 15.43 20.38
N LYS A 107 -8.71 16.63 19.97
CA LYS A 107 -9.58 17.45 19.13
C LYS A 107 -9.63 16.86 17.73
N VAL A 108 -10.79 16.38 17.33
CA VAL A 108 -11.05 15.91 15.96
C VAL A 108 -11.21 17.10 15.02
N LEU A 109 -10.44 17.13 13.92
CA LEU A 109 -10.52 18.18 12.90
C LEU A 109 -10.82 17.61 11.50
N THR A 110 -11.81 18.21 10.82
CA THR A 110 -12.14 17.94 9.41
C THR A 110 -12.85 19.16 8.83
N GLY A 111 -12.10 20.08 8.22
CA GLY A 111 -12.61 21.40 7.84
C GLY A 111 -13.32 21.49 6.50
N ASN A 112 -13.35 20.40 5.72
CA ASN A 112 -13.84 20.42 4.35
C ASN A 112 -14.89 19.33 4.03
N VAL A 113 -15.53 18.76 5.05
CA VAL A 113 -16.58 17.74 4.87
C VAL A 113 -17.85 18.18 5.58
N TYR A 114 -18.96 18.21 4.84
CA TYR A 114 -20.24 18.74 5.29
C TYR A 114 -21.38 17.77 4.99
N ALA A 115 -22.29 17.66 5.94
CA ALA A 115 -23.56 16.96 5.79
C ALA A 115 -24.44 17.65 4.71
N PRO A 116 -25.48 16.98 4.18
CA PRO A 116 -26.38 17.55 3.18
C PRO A 116 -27.03 18.88 3.59
N ASP A 117 -27.24 19.11 4.88
CA ASP A 117 -27.82 20.34 5.44
C ASP A 117 -26.80 21.47 5.64
N GLY A 118 -25.53 21.24 5.28
CA GLY A 118 -24.43 22.19 5.43
C GLY A 118 -23.73 22.14 6.78
N THR A 119 -24.15 21.28 7.71
CA THR A 119 -23.48 21.10 9.00
C THR A 119 -22.08 20.47 8.78
N PRO A 120 -21.00 21.04 9.35
CA PRO A 120 -19.68 20.44 9.23
C PRO A 120 -19.60 19.11 10.00
N LEU A 121 -18.85 18.15 9.47
CA LEU A 121 -18.63 16.84 10.12
C LEU A 121 -17.90 16.99 11.47
N ALA A 122 -16.88 17.84 11.49
CA ALA A 122 -16.09 18.21 12.66
C ALA A 122 -15.67 19.68 12.55
N ASP A 123 -15.00 20.21 13.59
CA ASP A 123 -14.42 21.54 13.49
C ASP A 123 -13.30 21.56 12.46
N GLY A 124 -13.18 22.64 11.67
CA GLY A 124 -12.08 22.78 10.71
C GLY A 124 -10.77 23.26 11.32
N TYR A 125 -10.83 23.83 12.52
CA TYR A 125 -9.66 24.32 13.23
C TYR A 125 -9.86 24.37 14.74
N THR A 126 -8.77 24.51 15.47
CA THR A 126 -8.76 24.87 16.89
C THR A 126 -7.60 25.81 17.19
N ILE A 127 -7.67 26.54 18.32
CA ILE A 127 -6.55 27.34 18.83
C ILE A 127 -6.12 26.75 20.17
N ILE A 128 -4.91 26.21 20.22
CA ILE A 128 -4.31 25.62 21.42
C ILE A 128 -3.27 26.57 22.00
N LYS A 129 -3.13 26.58 23.32
CA LYS A 129 -2.12 27.39 24.02
C LYS A 129 -1.10 26.48 24.68
N LYS A 130 0.19 26.66 24.35
CA LYS A 130 1.32 26.05 25.08
C LYS A 130 2.13 27.17 25.72
N GLY A 131 2.13 27.25 27.04
CA GLY A 131 2.71 28.39 27.75
C GLY A 131 1.98 29.69 27.41
N THR A 132 2.65 30.62 26.72
CA THR A 132 2.04 31.89 26.26
C THR A 132 1.82 31.96 24.75
N VAL A 133 2.29 30.97 24.00
CA VAL A 133 2.15 30.88 22.55
C VAL A 133 0.77 30.34 22.21
N LYS A 134 0.07 31.01 21.29
CA LYS A 134 -1.20 30.57 20.70
C LYS A 134 -0.95 29.92 19.35
N ILE A 135 -1.51 28.75 19.14
CA ILE A 135 -1.22 27.90 17.99
C ILE A 135 -2.53 27.61 17.30
N GLY A 136 -2.70 28.09 16.08
CA GLY A 136 -3.84 27.73 15.23
C GLY A 136 -3.53 26.41 14.53
N VAL A 137 -4.40 25.41 14.69
CA VAL A 137 -4.27 24.14 13.98
C VAL A 137 -5.48 23.97 13.07
N ILE A 138 -5.23 23.72 11.79
CA ILE A 138 -6.25 23.51 10.75
C ILE A 138 -6.14 22.06 10.27
N GLY A 139 -7.27 21.35 10.17
CA GLY A 139 -7.30 19.96 9.72
C GLY A 139 -8.17 19.75 8.49
N MET A 140 -7.67 19.07 7.48
CA MET A 140 -8.37 18.77 6.22
C MET A 140 -8.09 17.35 5.75
N VAL A 141 -9.02 16.81 4.95
CA VAL A 141 -8.86 15.55 4.22
C VAL A 141 -8.82 15.82 2.72
N THR A 142 -8.07 15.02 1.96
CA THR A 142 -8.06 15.08 0.49
C THR A 142 -9.48 15.09 -0.10
N PRO A 143 -9.76 15.93 -1.11
CA PRO A 143 -11.08 15.99 -1.72
C PRO A 143 -11.43 14.71 -2.50
N ASN A 144 -10.44 13.85 -2.77
CA ASN A 144 -10.59 12.62 -3.55
C ASN A 144 -11.36 11.51 -2.83
N ILE A 145 -11.71 11.68 -1.54
CA ILE A 145 -12.60 10.74 -0.83
C ILE A 145 -13.95 10.57 -1.54
N ILE A 146 -14.43 11.59 -2.27
CA ILE A 146 -15.68 11.46 -3.07
C ILE A 146 -15.52 10.51 -4.28
N ARG A 147 -14.28 10.18 -4.66
CA ARG A 147 -13.98 9.26 -5.74
C ARG A 147 -13.82 7.85 -5.21
N TRP A 148 -13.07 7.67 -4.11
CA TRP A 148 -12.79 6.35 -3.52
C TRP A 148 -13.98 5.80 -2.72
N ASP A 149 -14.62 6.67 -1.93
CA ASP A 149 -15.68 6.33 -0.98
C ASP A 149 -17.04 6.91 -1.37
N ALA A 150 -17.25 7.14 -2.68
CA ALA A 150 -18.45 7.78 -3.23
C ALA A 150 -19.76 7.22 -2.66
N LYS A 151 -19.83 5.89 -2.52
CA LYS A 151 -21.00 5.18 -1.98
C LYS A 151 -21.24 5.49 -0.50
N ASN A 152 -20.16 5.61 0.28
CA ASN A 152 -20.22 5.90 1.72
C ASN A 152 -20.50 7.39 2.00
N LEU A 153 -20.23 8.24 1.01
CA LEU A 153 -20.37 9.70 1.05
C LEU A 153 -21.61 10.22 0.30
N GLU A 154 -22.57 9.37 -0.03
CA GLU A 154 -23.76 9.80 -0.77
C GLU A 154 -24.49 10.94 -0.02
N GLY A 155 -24.70 12.07 -0.71
CA GLY A 155 -25.30 13.29 -0.17
C GLY A 155 -24.36 14.18 0.64
N TRP A 156 -23.18 13.71 1.04
CA TRP A 156 -22.18 14.54 1.71
C TRP A 156 -21.45 15.42 0.71
N LYS A 157 -21.07 16.61 1.16
CA LYS A 157 -20.32 17.59 0.36
C LYS A 157 -18.89 17.68 0.87
N VAL A 158 -17.93 17.46 -0.03
CA VAL A 158 -16.51 17.66 0.24
C VAL A 158 -16.04 18.87 -0.55
N THR A 159 -15.44 19.84 0.14
CA THR A 159 -14.93 21.08 -0.47
C THR A 159 -13.42 21.06 -0.64
N ASN A 160 -12.90 22.02 -1.41
CA ASN A 160 -11.48 22.14 -1.68
C ASN A 160 -10.72 22.54 -0.38
N PRO A 161 -9.73 21.75 0.06
CA PRO A 161 -8.93 22.04 1.27
C PRO A 161 -8.23 23.40 1.24
N VAL A 162 -7.76 23.86 0.08
CA VAL A 162 -7.08 25.14 -0.08
C VAL A 162 -8.04 26.30 0.20
N ASP A 163 -9.22 26.25 -0.41
CA ASP A 163 -10.23 27.30 -0.24
C ASP A 163 -10.72 27.39 1.22
N GLU A 164 -10.96 26.25 1.88
CA GLU A 164 -11.35 26.22 3.30
C GLU A 164 -10.22 26.72 4.20
N SER A 165 -8.98 26.30 3.94
CA SER A 165 -7.83 26.72 4.74
C SER A 165 -7.63 28.22 4.63
N ARG A 166 -7.66 28.80 3.41
CA ARG A 166 -7.58 30.26 3.19
C ARG A 166 -8.63 31.01 4.01
N ARG A 167 -9.90 30.57 3.96
CA ARG A 167 -11.00 31.18 4.72
C ARG A 167 -10.77 31.13 6.23
N ILE A 168 -10.30 30.00 6.75
CA ILE A 168 -9.99 29.84 8.16
C ILE A 168 -8.81 30.73 8.56
N ILE A 169 -7.73 30.75 7.77
CA ILE A 169 -6.54 31.56 8.03
C ILE A 169 -6.90 33.05 8.10
N ASP A 170 -7.70 33.55 7.16
CA ASP A 170 -8.14 34.95 7.19
C ASP A 170 -8.93 35.30 8.45
N LYS A 171 -9.61 34.33 9.06
CA LYS A 171 -10.33 34.50 10.33
C LYS A 171 -9.40 34.48 11.54
N ILE A 172 -8.33 33.66 11.54
CA ILE A 172 -7.57 33.38 12.77
C ILE A 172 -6.13 33.89 12.80
N LYS A 173 -5.54 34.31 11.67
CA LYS A 173 -4.12 34.67 11.58
C LYS A 173 -3.68 35.76 12.57
N ASP A 174 -4.54 36.74 12.86
CA ASP A 174 -4.25 37.81 13.82
C ASP A 174 -4.44 37.39 15.29
N GLN A 175 -4.94 36.18 15.54
CA GLN A 175 -5.24 35.64 16.87
C GLN A 175 -4.21 34.62 17.36
N VAL A 176 -3.31 34.17 16.48
CA VAL A 176 -2.35 33.09 16.72
C VAL A 176 -0.92 33.57 16.47
N ASP A 177 0.04 32.90 17.09
CA ASP A 177 1.47 33.17 16.92
C ASP A 177 2.13 32.15 15.96
N VAL A 178 1.54 30.97 15.82
CA VAL A 178 1.97 29.87 14.94
C VAL A 178 0.74 29.29 14.26
N LEU A 179 0.87 28.96 12.98
CA LEU A 179 -0.18 28.28 12.22
C LEU A 179 0.33 26.93 11.70
N ILE A 180 -0.39 25.86 12.04
CA ILE A 180 -0.07 24.47 11.67
C ILE A 180 -1.22 23.89 10.84
N GLY A 181 -0.88 23.27 9.72
CA GLY A 181 -1.78 22.39 8.97
C GLY A 181 -1.55 20.94 9.36
N VAL A 182 -2.60 20.19 9.66
CA VAL A 182 -2.57 18.73 9.84
C VAL A 182 -3.47 18.17 8.75
N MET A 183 -2.89 17.70 7.66
CA MET A 183 -3.58 17.50 6.40
C MET A 183 -3.42 16.05 5.95
N HIS A 184 -4.53 15.36 5.72
CA HIS A 184 -4.49 14.05 5.11
C HIS A 184 -4.49 14.18 3.58
N MET A 185 -3.34 14.57 3.04
CA MET A 185 -3.10 14.84 1.62
C MET A 185 -1.64 14.49 1.30
N ASP A 186 -1.40 13.91 0.12
CA ASP A 186 -0.05 13.68 -0.40
C ASP A 186 0.64 15.02 -0.75
N THR A 187 1.93 15.01 -1.01
CA THR A 187 2.70 16.20 -1.42
C THR A 187 2.21 16.76 -2.77
N GLU A 188 1.95 15.87 -3.73
CA GLU A 188 1.53 16.21 -5.10
C GLU A 188 0.01 16.06 -5.26
N ASN A 189 -0.53 16.74 -6.27
CA ASN A 189 -1.95 16.56 -6.62
C ASN A 189 -2.20 15.19 -7.23
N GLU A 190 -3.34 14.60 -6.88
CA GLU A 190 -3.81 13.38 -7.51
C GLU A 190 -4.90 13.68 -8.54
N TYR A 191 -4.92 12.88 -9.61
CA TYR A 191 -5.93 12.97 -10.68
C TYR A 191 -6.07 14.35 -11.34
N GLY A 192 -5.03 15.20 -11.23
CA GLY A 192 -5.07 16.58 -11.73
C GLY A 192 -6.04 17.50 -10.96
N VAL A 193 -6.45 17.13 -9.75
CA VAL A 193 -7.36 17.91 -8.91
C VAL A 193 -6.56 18.95 -8.12
N TYR A 194 -6.74 20.23 -8.44
CA TYR A 194 -6.14 21.32 -7.68
C TYR A 194 -6.55 21.28 -6.20
N GLY A 195 -5.59 21.47 -5.30
CA GLY A 195 -5.81 21.45 -3.86
C GLY A 195 -6.01 20.06 -3.26
N SER A 196 -5.64 19.00 -3.99
CA SER A 196 -5.56 17.63 -3.43
C SER A 196 -4.19 17.30 -2.85
N GLY A 197 -3.15 18.09 -3.19
CA GLY A 197 -1.81 17.97 -2.63
C GLY A 197 -1.41 19.13 -1.71
N VAL A 198 -0.50 18.84 -0.77
CA VAL A 198 0.06 19.82 0.18
C VAL A 198 0.84 20.94 -0.52
N THR A 199 1.44 20.68 -1.69
CA THR A 199 2.17 21.71 -2.45
C THR A 199 1.27 22.88 -2.86
N ASP A 200 0.06 22.61 -3.35
CA ASP A 200 -0.91 23.65 -3.70
C ASP A 200 -1.33 24.46 -2.47
N LEU A 201 -1.55 23.77 -1.34
CA LEU A 201 -1.91 24.38 -0.08
C LEU A 201 -0.81 25.32 0.44
N ALA A 202 0.45 24.86 0.49
CA ALA A 202 1.58 25.67 0.93
C ALA A 202 1.80 26.90 0.03
N ASN A 203 1.59 26.75 -1.29
CA ASN A 203 1.69 27.86 -2.23
C ASN A 203 0.58 28.91 -2.05
N ALA A 204 -0.67 28.46 -1.83
CA ALA A 204 -1.82 29.35 -1.67
C ALA A 204 -1.99 29.92 -0.26
N CYS A 205 -1.44 29.25 0.76
CA CYS A 205 -1.51 29.61 2.17
C CYS A 205 -0.09 29.69 2.79
N PRO A 206 0.77 30.63 2.36
CA PRO A 206 2.14 30.77 2.87
C PRO A 206 2.21 31.21 4.34
N GLU A 207 1.07 31.52 4.98
CA GLU A 207 1.00 31.82 6.40
C GLU A 207 1.17 30.59 7.31
N PHE A 208 1.09 29.38 6.77
CA PHE A 208 1.44 28.19 7.55
C PHE A 208 2.94 28.20 7.90
N ASP A 209 3.26 27.92 9.15
CA ASP A 209 4.64 27.69 9.57
C ASP A 209 5.06 26.24 9.29
N VAL A 210 4.12 25.31 9.51
CA VAL A 210 4.31 23.86 9.36
C VAL A 210 3.05 23.24 8.75
N ILE A 211 3.21 22.29 7.83
CA ILE A 211 2.17 21.36 7.41
C ILE A 211 2.67 19.93 7.67
N VAL A 212 1.90 19.17 8.45
CA VAL A 212 2.02 17.73 8.59
C VAL A 212 1.09 17.11 7.54
N GLY A 213 1.67 16.44 6.55
CA GLY A 213 0.97 15.65 5.54
C GLY A 213 0.70 14.21 6.00
N GLY A 214 0.03 13.45 5.15
CA GLY A 214 -0.24 12.01 5.28
C GLY A 214 -0.52 11.43 3.89
N HIS A 215 -1.20 10.29 3.79
CA HIS A 215 -1.70 9.69 2.54
C HIS A 215 -0.63 9.12 1.59
N GLY A 216 0.48 9.84 1.38
CA GLY A 216 1.56 9.42 0.47
C GLY A 216 2.43 8.28 0.99
N HIS A 217 2.38 7.98 2.29
CA HIS A 217 3.21 6.99 2.99
C HIS A 217 4.73 7.20 2.81
N ARG A 218 5.16 8.44 2.56
CA ARG A 218 6.57 8.78 2.31
C ARG A 218 7.21 9.37 3.56
N SER A 219 8.46 9.00 3.80
CA SER A 219 9.27 9.68 4.82
C SER A 219 9.79 11.00 4.26
N ILE A 220 9.09 12.11 4.51
CA ILE A 220 9.54 13.46 4.18
C ILE A 220 9.94 14.14 5.49
N PRO A 221 11.23 14.09 5.88
CA PRO A 221 11.65 14.58 7.18
C PRO A 221 11.69 16.10 7.26
N ASN A 222 11.95 16.80 6.16
CA ASN A 222 12.13 18.26 6.12
C ASN A 222 12.09 18.77 4.67
N MET A 223 10.93 19.23 4.21
CA MET A 223 10.77 19.85 2.88
C MET A 223 10.26 21.28 3.04
N MET A 224 10.85 22.25 2.34
CA MET A 224 10.38 23.64 2.34
C MET A 224 9.63 23.95 1.05
N ILE A 225 8.37 24.35 1.15
CA ILE A 225 7.53 24.79 0.02
C ILE A 225 7.01 26.19 0.33
N ASN A 226 7.38 27.18 -0.48
CA ASN A 226 6.97 28.58 -0.28
C ASN A 226 7.15 29.09 1.17
N ASN A 227 8.30 28.76 1.79
CA ASN A 227 8.65 29.06 3.18
C ASN A 227 7.79 28.36 4.27
N VAL A 228 6.94 27.41 3.89
CA VAL A 228 6.24 26.49 4.79
C VAL A 228 7.08 25.21 4.95
N LEU A 229 7.26 24.75 6.19
CA LEU A 229 7.90 23.45 6.45
C LEU A 229 6.86 22.33 6.30
N VAL A 230 7.12 21.40 5.39
CA VAL A 230 6.27 20.23 5.11
C VAL A 230 6.99 18.97 5.60
N VAL A 231 6.26 18.14 6.34
CA VAL A 231 6.71 16.82 6.78
C VAL A 231 5.65 15.76 6.47
N GLU A 232 6.08 14.51 6.34
CA GLU A 232 5.20 13.36 6.13
C GLU A 232 5.83 12.10 6.73
N ASN A 233 4.99 11.20 7.26
CA ASN A 233 5.43 9.96 7.87
C ASN A 233 5.26 8.76 6.91
N LYS A 234 6.10 7.73 7.12
CA LYS A 234 5.77 6.39 6.63
C LYS A 234 4.59 5.82 7.41
N ASN A 235 3.90 4.90 6.76
CA ASN A 235 2.77 4.18 7.31
C ASN A 235 3.14 3.15 8.40
N ALA A 236 2.12 2.54 8.99
CA ALA A 236 2.19 1.42 9.95
C ALA A 236 3.05 1.75 11.19
N GLY A 237 3.04 3.01 11.61
CA GLY A 237 3.81 3.47 12.76
C GLY A 237 5.33 3.38 12.58
N ALA A 238 5.84 3.33 11.34
CA ALA A 238 7.27 3.16 11.07
C ALA A 238 8.12 4.41 11.38
N THR A 239 7.50 5.59 11.38
CA THR A 239 8.19 6.86 11.71
C THR A 239 7.38 7.74 12.66
N LEU A 240 8.05 8.66 13.33
CA LEU A 240 7.46 9.77 14.08
C LEU A 240 8.18 11.05 13.66
N SER A 241 7.45 12.07 13.23
CA SER A 241 8.04 13.36 12.89
C SER A 241 8.29 14.14 14.18
N GLU A 242 9.53 14.54 14.43
CA GLU A 242 9.90 15.46 15.50
C GLU A 242 10.20 16.83 14.88
N ILE A 243 9.35 17.81 15.19
CA ILE A 243 9.38 19.14 14.60
C ILE A 243 9.60 20.17 15.70
N HIS A 244 10.54 21.08 15.49
CA HIS A 244 10.81 22.20 16.37
C HIS A 244 10.51 23.52 15.66
N VAL A 245 9.65 24.33 16.27
CA VAL A 245 9.35 25.71 15.85
C VAL A 245 9.94 26.64 16.90
N TYR A 246 10.97 27.40 16.49
CA TYR A 246 11.66 28.34 17.36
C TYR A 246 11.02 29.72 17.25
N LEU A 247 10.58 30.25 18.38
CA LEU A 247 9.92 31.55 18.48
C LEU A 247 10.73 32.56 19.30
N GLU A 248 10.74 33.81 18.86
CA GLU A 248 11.24 34.95 19.62
C GLU A 248 10.13 35.92 19.98
N ARG A 249 10.19 36.43 21.21
CA ARG A 249 9.25 37.43 21.67
C ARG A 249 9.68 38.81 21.21
N GLN A 250 8.84 39.47 20.44
CA GLN A 250 9.08 40.79 19.88
C GLN A 250 8.83 41.89 20.93
N LEU A 251 9.26 43.12 20.63
CA LEU A 251 9.10 44.27 21.53
C LEU A 251 7.63 44.64 21.80
N ASP A 252 6.73 44.33 20.86
CA ASP A 252 5.27 44.49 21.02
C ASP A 252 4.65 43.38 21.90
N GLY A 253 5.47 42.44 22.37
CA GLY A 253 5.07 41.34 23.23
C GLY A 253 4.56 40.10 22.49
N LYS A 254 4.40 40.14 21.16
CA LYS A 254 3.96 39.00 20.32
C LYS A 254 5.08 38.00 20.08
N TRP A 255 4.73 36.76 19.84
CA TRP A 255 5.71 35.76 19.40
C TRP A 255 5.83 35.80 17.87
N LYS A 256 7.04 35.55 17.39
CA LYS A 256 7.33 35.41 15.96
C LYS A 256 8.16 34.16 15.74
N VAL A 257 7.78 33.35 14.76
CA VAL A 257 8.60 32.22 14.30
C VAL A 257 9.86 32.75 13.63
N VAL A 258 11.02 32.28 14.09
CA VAL A 258 12.33 32.66 13.56
C VAL A 258 13.05 31.52 12.86
N ASN A 259 12.73 30.27 13.24
CA ASN A 259 13.28 29.09 12.59
C ASN A 259 12.35 27.87 12.76
N ARG A 260 12.43 26.91 11.85
CA ARG A 260 11.78 25.60 11.96
C ARG A 260 12.76 24.51 11.54
N THR A 261 12.80 23.40 12.27
CA THR A 261 13.59 22.21 11.92
C THR A 261 12.77 20.97 12.17
N SER A 262 13.07 19.89 11.46
CA SER A 262 12.39 18.61 11.65
C SER A 262 13.25 17.42 11.23
N GLU A 263 12.95 16.27 11.81
CA GLU A 263 13.43 14.97 11.40
C GLU A 263 12.35 13.89 11.58
N ASN A 264 12.51 12.74 10.92
CA ASN A 264 11.66 11.57 11.10
C ASN A 264 12.43 10.49 11.85
N LEU A 265 12.06 10.26 13.11
CA LEU A 265 12.61 9.20 13.94
C LEU A 265 12.20 7.84 13.39
N GLN A 266 13.12 6.87 13.41
CA GLN A 266 12.85 5.50 12.97
C GLN A 266 12.31 4.68 14.14
N ILE A 267 11.03 4.32 14.09
CA ILE A 267 10.34 3.72 15.25
C ILE A 267 10.79 2.30 15.57
N LYS A 268 11.29 1.57 14.57
CA LYS A 268 11.90 0.24 14.76
C LYS A 268 13.04 0.20 15.80
N GLU A 269 13.61 1.35 16.14
CA GLU A 269 14.70 1.48 17.12
C GLU A 269 14.20 1.61 18.57
N TYR A 270 12.88 1.72 18.77
CA TYR A 270 12.25 1.87 20.06
C TYR A 270 11.54 0.57 20.46
N GLU A 271 11.61 0.23 21.74
CA GLU A 271 10.79 -0.83 22.34
C GLU A 271 9.33 -0.37 22.51
N PRO A 272 8.34 -1.27 22.42
CA PRO A 272 6.94 -0.92 22.68
C PRO A 272 6.72 -0.45 24.13
N ASP A 273 5.88 0.57 24.34
CA ASP A 273 5.58 1.07 25.69
C ASP A 273 4.79 0.00 26.47
N PRO A 274 5.31 -0.46 27.62
CA PRO A 274 4.73 -1.60 28.33
C PRO A 274 3.35 -1.30 28.94
N GLU A 275 3.05 -0.05 29.29
CA GLU A 275 1.73 0.32 29.82
C GLU A 275 0.69 0.30 28.69
N LEU A 276 1.06 0.78 27.51
CA LEU A 276 0.21 0.76 26.33
C LEU A 276 -0.02 -0.66 25.81
N THR A 277 1.02 -1.49 25.68
CA THR A 277 0.84 -2.90 25.29
C THR A 277 -0.04 -3.65 26.30
N ALA A 278 0.10 -3.39 27.61
CA ALA A 278 -0.79 -3.97 28.62
C ALA A 278 -2.25 -3.52 28.46
N LEU A 279 -2.50 -2.25 28.14
CA LEU A 279 -3.83 -1.73 27.83
C LEU A 279 -4.44 -2.40 26.59
N LEU A 280 -3.62 -2.70 25.58
CA LEU A 280 -4.05 -3.23 24.29
C LEU A 280 -4.12 -4.75 24.22
N ALA A 281 -3.59 -5.46 25.23
CA ALA A 281 -3.49 -6.92 25.25
C ALA A 281 -4.80 -7.69 24.93
N PRO A 282 -6.00 -7.25 25.37
CA PRO A 282 -7.24 -7.92 24.97
C PRO A 282 -7.54 -7.82 23.47
N TYR A 283 -7.23 -6.67 22.85
CA TYR A 283 -7.41 -6.48 21.41
C TYR A 283 -6.37 -7.29 20.62
N ASP A 284 -5.12 -7.29 21.07
CA ASP A 284 -4.05 -8.13 20.50
C ASP A 284 -4.43 -9.62 20.50
N THR A 285 -4.92 -10.12 21.63
CA THR A 285 -5.40 -11.50 21.76
C THR A 285 -6.51 -11.80 20.75
N ARG A 286 -7.52 -10.93 20.67
CA ARG A 286 -8.65 -11.12 19.75
C ARG A 286 -8.22 -11.09 18.28
N ALA A 287 -7.32 -10.18 17.92
CA ALA A 287 -6.82 -10.09 16.55
C ALA A 287 -5.99 -11.31 16.15
N LYS A 288 -5.17 -11.85 17.07
CA LYS A 288 -4.44 -13.12 16.86
C LYS A 288 -5.37 -14.31 16.72
N GLU A 289 -6.43 -14.39 17.51
CA GLU A 289 -7.46 -15.42 17.42
C GLU A 289 -8.23 -15.34 16.10
N ASP A 290 -8.62 -14.13 15.67
CA ASP A 290 -9.26 -13.90 14.36
C ASP A 290 -8.34 -14.33 13.21
N ALA A 291 -7.06 -13.97 13.26
CA ALA A 291 -6.08 -14.30 12.22
C ALA A 291 -5.96 -15.82 11.98
N VAL A 292 -6.06 -16.64 13.03
CA VAL A 292 -5.99 -18.10 12.92
C VAL A 292 -7.34 -18.78 12.66
N THR A 293 -8.41 -18.01 12.49
CA THR A 293 -9.75 -18.55 12.22
C THR A 293 -9.74 -19.33 10.91
N PRO A 294 -10.19 -20.61 10.91
CA PRO A 294 -10.35 -21.39 9.69
C PRO A 294 -11.38 -20.76 8.76
N ILE A 295 -10.99 -20.50 7.51
CA ILE A 295 -11.85 -19.97 6.46
C ILE A 295 -12.11 -20.99 5.33
N GLY A 296 -11.37 -22.09 5.31
CA GLY A 296 -11.58 -23.17 4.35
C GLY A 296 -10.54 -24.28 4.45
N GLU A 297 -10.47 -25.09 3.40
CA GLU A 297 -9.55 -26.21 3.27
C GLU A 297 -9.04 -26.29 1.82
N LEU A 298 -7.73 -26.44 1.64
CA LEU A 298 -7.08 -26.74 0.37
C LEU A 298 -6.88 -28.25 0.26
N LYS A 299 -7.50 -28.88 -0.74
CA LYS A 299 -7.42 -30.32 -1.02
C LYS A 299 -6.69 -30.61 -2.31
N GLY A 300 -6.14 -31.81 -2.46
CA GLY A 300 -5.55 -32.26 -3.73
C GLY A 300 -4.10 -31.82 -3.98
N GLY A 301 -3.50 -31.03 -3.09
CA GLY A 301 -2.09 -30.62 -3.17
C GLY A 301 -1.89 -29.15 -2.83
N ASP A 302 -0.66 -28.69 -2.95
CA ASP A 302 -0.29 -27.28 -2.76
C ASP A 302 -0.65 -26.44 -4.01
N LEU A 303 -0.85 -25.13 -3.85
CA LEU A 303 -1.18 -24.25 -4.98
C LEU A 303 -0.01 -24.04 -5.96
N ALA A 304 1.22 -24.14 -5.47
CA ALA A 304 2.40 -24.24 -6.32
C ALA A 304 3.16 -25.54 -6.03
N PRO A 305 3.72 -26.23 -7.04
CA PRO A 305 4.63 -27.35 -6.81
C PRO A 305 5.91 -26.89 -6.09
N GLU A 306 6.71 -27.85 -5.61
CA GLU A 306 8.06 -27.56 -5.13
C GLU A 306 8.92 -26.96 -6.24
N ASN A 307 9.82 -26.07 -5.84
CA ASN A 307 10.78 -25.48 -6.78
C ASN A 307 11.70 -26.59 -7.32
N GLU A 308 11.84 -26.66 -8.65
CA GLU A 308 12.81 -27.57 -9.26
C GLU A 308 14.24 -27.18 -8.84
N ILE A 309 14.51 -25.87 -8.84
CA ILE A 309 15.75 -25.24 -8.37
C ILE A 309 15.40 -24.36 -7.17
N ASP A 310 15.99 -24.63 -5.99
CA ASP A 310 15.58 -24.05 -4.71
C ASP A 310 15.39 -22.52 -4.72
N CYS A 311 16.29 -21.78 -5.39
CA CYS A 311 16.25 -20.32 -5.46
C CYS A 311 15.33 -19.73 -6.54
N LEU A 312 14.62 -20.57 -7.30
CA LEU A 312 13.69 -20.18 -8.37
C LEU A 312 12.26 -20.61 -8.03
N PRO A 313 11.35 -19.68 -7.67
CA PRO A 313 9.96 -20.00 -7.44
C PRO A 313 9.31 -20.58 -8.69
N GLN A 314 8.70 -21.76 -8.57
CA GLN A 314 8.15 -22.45 -9.72
C GLN A 314 7.04 -21.64 -10.41
N ALA A 315 6.27 -20.86 -9.65
CA ALA A 315 5.24 -19.94 -10.15
C ALA A 315 5.76 -18.83 -11.08
N MET A 316 7.07 -18.57 -11.12
CA MET A 316 7.65 -17.60 -12.06
C MET A 316 8.06 -18.21 -13.40
N VAL A 317 8.32 -19.52 -13.46
CA VAL A 317 8.89 -20.18 -14.64
C VAL A 317 7.92 -21.15 -15.31
N GLN A 318 6.78 -21.40 -14.70
CA GLN A 318 5.68 -22.15 -15.28
C GLN A 318 4.35 -21.70 -14.71
N ASP A 319 3.29 -22.11 -15.40
CA ASP A 319 1.93 -21.93 -14.93
C ASP A 319 1.66 -22.73 -13.65
N THR A 320 0.93 -22.13 -12.70
CA THR A 320 0.66 -22.72 -11.39
C THR A 320 -0.70 -22.29 -10.84
N ALA A 321 -1.32 -23.18 -10.06
CA ALA A 321 -2.62 -22.91 -9.46
C ALA A 321 -2.60 -21.71 -8.50
N LEU A 322 -1.43 -21.32 -7.99
CA LEU A 322 -1.25 -20.16 -7.13
C LEU A 322 -1.59 -18.85 -7.84
N LEU A 323 -0.96 -18.58 -8.99
CA LEU A 323 -1.22 -17.35 -9.74
C LEU A 323 -2.56 -17.41 -10.46
N ASP A 324 -2.97 -18.59 -10.94
CA ASP A 324 -4.31 -18.83 -11.50
C ASP A 324 -5.39 -18.49 -10.48
N PHE A 325 -5.26 -18.96 -9.24
CA PHE A 325 -6.24 -18.69 -8.20
C PHE A 325 -6.35 -17.19 -7.88
N ILE A 326 -5.22 -16.49 -7.76
CA ILE A 326 -5.22 -15.04 -7.50
C ILE A 326 -5.91 -14.32 -8.66
N ASN A 327 -5.53 -14.64 -9.90
CA ASN A 327 -6.13 -14.05 -11.08
C ASN A 327 -7.63 -14.38 -11.21
N GLU A 328 -8.05 -15.62 -10.90
CA GLU A 328 -9.45 -16.04 -10.88
C GLU A 328 -10.28 -15.16 -9.96
N VAL A 329 -9.78 -14.90 -8.74
CA VAL A 329 -10.44 -14.04 -7.76
C VAL A 329 -10.52 -12.60 -8.27
N GLN A 330 -9.43 -12.07 -8.83
CA GLN A 330 -9.40 -10.72 -9.40
C GLN A 330 -10.42 -10.58 -10.56
N MET A 331 -10.49 -11.56 -11.46
CA MET A 331 -11.46 -11.60 -12.56
C MET A 331 -12.90 -11.72 -12.05
N TYR A 332 -13.15 -12.55 -11.04
CA TYR A 332 -14.48 -12.75 -10.48
C TYR A 332 -15.08 -11.44 -9.96
N TYR A 333 -14.36 -10.71 -9.11
CA TYR A 333 -14.90 -9.50 -8.49
C TYR A 333 -15.00 -8.31 -9.46
N THR A 334 -14.15 -8.26 -10.47
CA THR A 334 -14.16 -7.19 -11.47
C THR A 334 -15.09 -7.47 -12.65
N GLY A 335 -15.39 -8.75 -12.92
CA GLY A 335 -15.97 -9.20 -14.20
C GLY A 335 -15.06 -8.97 -15.40
N ALA A 336 -13.75 -8.80 -15.18
CA ALA A 336 -12.76 -8.60 -16.23
C ALA A 336 -12.59 -9.86 -17.08
N GLN A 337 -12.21 -9.70 -18.36
CA GLN A 337 -11.87 -10.84 -19.22
C GLN A 337 -10.42 -11.29 -19.05
N VAL A 338 -9.54 -10.40 -18.59
CA VAL A 338 -8.13 -10.68 -18.35
C VAL A 338 -7.76 -10.19 -16.96
N SER A 339 -6.85 -10.91 -16.31
CA SER A 339 -6.21 -10.45 -15.08
C SER A 339 -4.71 -10.60 -15.17
N ALA A 340 -3.99 -9.72 -14.50
CA ALA A 340 -2.55 -9.82 -14.34
C ALA A 340 -2.19 -9.74 -12.85
N THR A 341 -1.33 -10.65 -12.39
CA THR A 341 -0.81 -10.64 -11.02
C THR A 341 0.64 -11.11 -11.00
N ALA A 342 1.44 -10.43 -10.17
CA ALA A 342 2.80 -10.85 -9.85
C ALA A 342 2.81 -11.79 -8.65
N LEU A 343 3.89 -12.55 -8.53
CA LEU A 343 4.23 -13.19 -7.27
C LEU A 343 4.69 -12.10 -6.28
N THR A 344 4.07 -12.04 -5.10
CA THR A 344 4.33 -10.97 -4.12
C THR A 344 5.45 -11.28 -3.13
N SER A 345 5.88 -12.54 -3.07
CA SER A 345 7.04 -13.01 -2.30
C SER A 345 7.66 -14.22 -2.99
N MET A 346 8.98 -14.35 -2.93
CA MET A 346 9.70 -15.53 -3.42
C MET A 346 9.28 -16.84 -2.71
N THR A 347 8.64 -16.72 -1.55
CA THR A 347 8.13 -17.83 -0.76
C THR A 347 6.61 -17.94 -0.82
N SER A 348 5.94 -17.18 -1.70
CA SER A 348 4.47 -17.19 -1.78
C SER A 348 3.97 -18.61 -2.06
N GLN A 349 3.12 -19.12 -1.17
CA GLN A 349 2.62 -20.50 -1.23
C GLN A 349 1.42 -20.69 -0.30
N MET A 350 0.50 -21.58 -0.70
CA MET A 350 -0.50 -22.16 0.16
C MET A 350 -0.37 -23.68 0.15
N ARG A 351 -0.09 -24.25 1.32
CA ARG A 351 0.05 -25.70 1.49
C ARG A 351 -1.30 -26.35 1.70
N ALA A 352 -1.45 -27.60 1.26
CA ALA A 352 -2.66 -28.39 1.48
C ALA A 352 -3.02 -28.47 2.97
N GLY A 353 -4.32 -28.47 3.26
CA GLY A 353 -4.87 -28.52 4.61
C GLY A 353 -5.76 -27.34 4.96
N THR A 354 -5.95 -27.11 6.26
CA THR A 354 -6.79 -26.01 6.75
C THR A 354 -6.23 -24.65 6.34
N ILE A 355 -7.08 -23.85 5.71
CA ILE A 355 -6.80 -22.46 5.35
C ILE A 355 -7.33 -21.57 6.47
N ARG A 356 -6.45 -20.77 7.05
CA ARG A 356 -6.76 -19.74 8.04
C ARG A 356 -6.81 -18.37 7.37
N LYS A 357 -7.46 -17.40 8.02
CA LYS A 357 -7.51 -16.02 7.52
C LYS A 357 -6.10 -15.46 7.23
N CYS A 358 -5.14 -15.70 8.11
CA CYS A 358 -3.75 -15.23 7.93
C CYS A 358 -3.00 -15.87 6.76
N ASP A 359 -3.44 -17.03 6.27
CA ASP A 359 -2.77 -17.71 5.15
C ASP A 359 -2.91 -16.95 3.83
N MET A 360 -3.84 -15.99 3.75
CA MET A 360 -3.94 -15.08 2.59
C MET A 360 -2.67 -14.23 2.44
N ALA A 361 -2.03 -13.84 3.55
CA ALA A 361 -0.78 -13.09 3.52
C ALA A 361 0.41 -13.93 2.99
N SER A 362 0.33 -15.26 3.10
CA SER A 362 1.30 -16.21 2.57
C SER A 362 1.25 -16.34 1.05
N ILE A 363 0.12 -16.03 0.42
CA ILE A 363 0.01 -16.02 -1.05
C ILE A 363 0.08 -14.61 -1.64
N TYR A 364 -0.42 -13.61 -0.92
CA TYR A 364 -0.42 -12.21 -1.34
C TYR A 364 0.10 -11.30 -0.23
N THR A 365 1.32 -10.76 -0.36
CA THR A 365 2.06 -10.07 0.72
C THR A 365 1.78 -8.56 0.81
N TYR A 366 1.19 -7.96 -0.21
CA TYR A 366 0.92 -6.52 -0.22
C TYR A 366 -0.54 -6.20 0.09
N GLN A 367 -0.79 -5.06 0.72
CA GLN A 367 -2.13 -4.54 0.97
C GLN A 367 -2.68 -3.80 -0.26
N ASN A 368 -2.56 -4.41 -1.44
CA ASN A 368 -3.05 -3.79 -2.66
C ASN A 368 -4.57 -3.92 -2.78
N THR A 369 -5.20 -2.90 -3.34
CA THR A 369 -6.60 -2.92 -3.76
C THR A 369 -6.72 -3.31 -5.23
N LEU A 370 -7.94 -3.64 -5.67
CA LEU A 370 -8.21 -4.18 -7.01
C LEU A 370 -8.77 -3.11 -7.94
N TYR A 371 -8.13 -2.91 -9.10
CA TYR A 371 -8.51 -1.92 -10.11
C TYR A 371 -8.99 -2.60 -11.38
N LYS A 372 -9.88 -1.92 -12.10
CA LYS A 372 -10.48 -2.35 -13.36
C LYS A 372 -10.15 -1.35 -14.45
N LEU A 373 -9.41 -1.80 -15.46
CA LEU A 373 -8.96 -0.98 -16.58
C LEU A 373 -9.57 -1.47 -17.89
N GLN A 374 -9.71 -0.59 -18.86
CA GLN A 374 -9.99 -0.93 -20.25
C GLN A 374 -8.73 -0.72 -21.09
N MET A 375 -8.38 -1.72 -21.90
CA MET A 375 -7.21 -1.71 -22.79
C MET A 375 -7.59 -2.19 -24.19
N THR A 376 -6.86 -1.71 -25.20
CA THR A 376 -6.86 -2.35 -26.53
C THR A 376 -5.98 -3.61 -26.51
N GLY A 377 -6.11 -4.47 -27.53
CA GLY A 377 -5.23 -5.64 -27.69
C GLY A 377 -3.76 -5.26 -27.89
N GLU A 378 -3.50 -4.10 -28.49
CA GLU A 378 -2.15 -3.54 -28.60
C GLU A 378 -1.60 -3.17 -27.20
N GLN A 379 -2.38 -2.43 -26.41
CA GLN A 379 -1.99 -2.02 -25.06
C GLN A 379 -1.76 -3.25 -24.16
N LEU A 380 -2.64 -4.27 -24.24
CA LEU A 380 -2.46 -5.52 -23.53
C LEU A 380 -1.15 -6.22 -23.95
N ARG A 381 -0.89 -6.33 -25.25
CA ARG A 381 0.35 -6.94 -25.75
C ARG A 381 1.60 -6.20 -25.25
N ARG A 382 1.59 -4.86 -25.28
CA ARG A 382 2.70 -4.03 -24.76
C ARG A 382 2.95 -4.30 -23.27
N PHE A 383 1.88 -4.37 -22.47
CA PHE A 383 1.99 -4.72 -21.07
C PHE A 383 2.58 -6.13 -20.86
N MET A 384 2.11 -7.12 -21.62
CA MET A 384 2.64 -8.49 -21.54
C MET A 384 4.13 -8.56 -21.97
N GLU A 385 4.52 -7.85 -23.02
CA GLU A 385 5.91 -7.78 -23.49
C GLU A 385 6.84 -7.10 -22.47
N TRP A 386 6.37 -6.02 -21.85
CA TRP A 386 7.08 -5.38 -20.76
C TRP A 386 7.26 -6.30 -19.55
N SER A 387 6.21 -7.03 -19.15
CA SER A 387 6.29 -8.05 -18.09
C SER A 387 7.31 -9.14 -18.47
N ALA A 388 7.26 -9.64 -19.71
CA ALA A 388 8.16 -10.67 -20.22
C ALA A 388 9.62 -10.22 -20.33
N ALA A 389 9.92 -8.92 -20.31
CA ALA A 389 11.30 -8.39 -20.29
C ALA A 389 12.08 -8.81 -19.03
N PHE A 390 11.38 -9.28 -17.99
CA PHE A 390 11.96 -9.87 -16.78
C PHE A 390 12.95 -11.02 -17.06
N PHE A 391 12.70 -11.82 -18.10
CA PHE A 391 13.58 -12.91 -18.49
C PHE A 391 14.81 -12.40 -19.27
N LYS A 392 15.93 -13.10 -19.20
CA LYS A 392 17.03 -12.87 -20.16
C LYS A 392 16.80 -13.64 -21.45
N THR A 393 17.32 -13.09 -22.55
CA THR A 393 17.35 -13.79 -23.83
C THR A 393 18.21 -15.05 -23.68
N TRP A 394 17.58 -16.20 -23.84
CA TRP A 394 18.19 -17.52 -23.67
C TRP A 394 19.22 -17.79 -24.75
N LYS A 395 20.30 -18.50 -24.40
CA LYS A 395 21.38 -18.88 -25.32
C LYS A 395 21.45 -20.40 -25.55
N PRO A 396 21.86 -20.87 -26.74
CA PRO A 396 21.93 -22.29 -27.08
C PRO A 396 22.71 -23.20 -26.12
N ASP A 397 23.67 -22.66 -25.39
CA ASP A 397 24.49 -23.38 -24.42
C ASP A 397 23.93 -23.37 -22.99
N GLU A 398 22.85 -22.64 -22.74
CA GLU A 398 22.21 -22.51 -21.41
C GLU A 398 21.19 -23.62 -21.16
N VAL A 399 21.23 -24.19 -19.96
CA VAL A 399 20.39 -25.31 -19.52
C VAL A 399 19.50 -24.94 -18.34
N THR A 400 19.42 -23.66 -17.96
CA THR A 400 18.45 -23.11 -17.01
C THR A 400 17.97 -21.74 -17.49
N ILE A 401 16.89 -21.21 -16.92
CA ILE A 401 16.44 -19.83 -17.17
C ILE A 401 17.30 -18.85 -16.38
N ALA A 402 17.51 -17.65 -16.95
CA ALA A 402 18.11 -16.50 -16.29
C ALA A 402 17.20 -15.27 -16.40
N PHE A 403 17.42 -14.32 -15.51
CA PHE A 403 16.56 -13.15 -15.34
C PHE A 403 17.35 -11.84 -15.46
N ASP A 404 16.68 -10.73 -15.76
CA ASP A 404 17.30 -9.41 -15.75
C ASP A 404 17.47 -8.93 -14.29
N PRO A 405 18.71 -8.79 -13.77
CA PRO A 405 18.93 -8.38 -12.38
C PRO A 405 18.56 -6.91 -12.11
N SER A 406 18.29 -6.10 -13.14
CA SER A 406 17.76 -4.74 -12.97
C SER A 406 16.25 -4.72 -12.71
N VAL A 407 15.55 -5.81 -13.03
CA VAL A 407 14.10 -5.93 -12.88
C VAL A 407 13.77 -6.64 -11.57
N ARG A 408 12.88 -6.03 -10.79
CA ARG A 408 12.38 -6.61 -9.54
C ARG A 408 11.36 -7.70 -9.84
N TYR A 409 11.40 -8.81 -9.11
CA TYR A 409 10.53 -9.95 -9.43
C TYR A 409 9.03 -9.62 -9.40
N TYR A 410 8.61 -8.72 -8.52
CA TYR A 410 7.21 -8.29 -8.40
C TYR A 410 6.75 -7.40 -9.57
N LEU A 411 7.64 -7.09 -10.52
CA LEU A 411 7.30 -6.42 -11.77
C LEU A 411 6.93 -7.41 -12.89
N TYR A 412 7.18 -8.70 -12.72
CA TYR A 412 6.70 -9.76 -13.61
C TYR A 412 5.29 -10.20 -13.21
N ASP A 413 4.32 -10.00 -14.10
CA ASP A 413 2.96 -10.52 -14.00
C ASP A 413 2.76 -11.76 -14.88
N ALA A 414 2.06 -12.75 -14.32
CA ALA A 414 1.40 -13.80 -15.09
C ALA A 414 -0.04 -13.38 -15.42
N PHE A 415 -0.48 -13.72 -16.62
CA PHE A 415 -1.77 -13.28 -17.17
C PHE A 415 -2.75 -14.43 -17.26
N GLU A 416 -4.00 -14.18 -16.90
CA GLU A 416 -5.13 -15.12 -16.98
C GLU A 416 -6.19 -14.58 -17.93
N GLY A 417 -7.00 -15.47 -18.52
CA GLY A 417 -8.06 -15.08 -19.46
C GLY A 417 -7.62 -14.91 -20.92
N VAL A 418 -6.33 -15.14 -21.21
CA VAL A 418 -5.76 -15.27 -22.55
C VAL A 418 -4.78 -16.44 -22.59
N ASN A 419 -4.61 -17.05 -23.76
CA ASN A 419 -3.59 -18.07 -24.01
C ASN A 419 -2.38 -17.44 -24.71
N TYR A 420 -1.16 -17.75 -24.29
CA TYR A 420 0.05 -17.21 -24.91
C TYR A 420 1.28 -18.11 -24.71
N GLU A 421 2.31 -17.89 -25.53
CA GLU A 421 3.63 -18.49 -25.33
C GLU A 421 4.63 -17.37 -25.06
N LEU A 422 5.52 -17.57 -24.08
CA LEU A 422 6.60 -16.63 -23.76
C LEU A 422 7.90 -17.21 -24.33
N ASP A 423 8.34 -16.68 -25.48
CA ASP A 423 9.55 -17.12 -26.16
C ASP A 423 10.78 -16.40 -25.60
N VAL A 424 11.55 -17.10 -24.76
CA VAL A 424 12.77 -16.52 -24.16
C VAL A 424 13.95 -16.47 -25.11
N SER A 425 13.86 -17.07 -26.30
CA SER A 425 14.95 -16.95 -27.31
C SER A 425 14.90 -15.63 -28.08
N GLU A 426 13.80 -14.90 -27.97
CA GLU A 426 13.58 -13.61 -28.62
C GLU A 426 14.00 -12.44 -27.71
N GLU A 427 14.37 -11.32 -28.33
CA GLU A 427 14.68 -10.09 -27.61
C GLU A 427 13.44 -9.52 -26.89
N PRO A 428 13.60 -8.82 -25.76
CA PRO A 428 12.50 -8.13 -25.08
C PRO A 428 11.69 -7.26 -26.05
N GLY A 429 10.36 -7.30 -25.95
CA GLY A 429 9.44 -6.63 -26.89
C GLY A 429 8.88 -7.52 -28.00
N HIS A 430 9.41 -8.74 -28.16
CA HIS A 430 8.96 -9.71 -29.18
C HIS A 430 8.76 -11.12 -28.64
N ARG A 431 8.57 -11.28 -27.33
CA ARG A 431 8.52 -12.57 -26.64
C ARG A 431 7.13 -13.18 -26.54
N ILE A 432 6.08 -12.38 -26.60
CA ILE A 432 4.70 -12.86 -26.51
C ILE A 432 4.25 -13.40 -27.87
N LYS A 433 4.26 -14.72 -28.01
CA LYS A 433 3.81 -15.44 -29.20
C LYS A 433 2.43 -16.02 -28.98
N ASN A 434 1.74 -16.30 -30.08
CA ASN A 434 0.48 -17.04 -30.09
C ASN A 434 -0.62 -16.50 -29.15
N LEU A 435 -0.64 -15.19 -28.90
CA LEU A 435 -1.64 -14.53 -28.05
C LEU A 435 -3.05 -14.72 -28.60
N LYS A 436 -3.89 -15.43 -27.85
CA LYS A 436 -5.24 -15.86 -28.23
C LYS A 436 -6.22 -15.66 -27.09
N TRP A 437 -7.48 -15.42 -27.45
CA TRP A 437 -8.62 -15.60 -26.56
C TRP A 437 -8.74 -17.07 -26.11
N PRO A 438 -9.44 -17.36 -24.99
CA PRO A 438 -9.66 -18.74 -24.52
C PRO A 438 -10.36 -19.64 -25.56
N ASN A 439 -11.17 -19.05 -26.45
CA ASN A 439 -11.81 -19.76 -27.56
C ASN A 439 -10.88 -20.04 -28.77
N GLY A 440 -9.60 -19.71 -28.67
CA GLY A 440 -8.58 -19.96 -29.70
C GLY A 440 -8.44 -18.89 -30.78
N LYS A 441 -9.30 -17.86 -30.82
CA LYS A 441 -9.12 -16.73 -31.76
C LYS A 441 -7.89 -15.92 -31.39
N ALA A 442 -7.08 -15.56 -32.39
CA ALA A 442 -5.98 -14.61 -32.20
C ALA A 442 -6.49 -13.26 -31.70
N VAL A 443 -5.77 -12.67 -30.74
CA VAL A 443 -6.03 -11.31 -30.25
C VAL A 443 -5.57 -10.30 -31.28
N LYS A 444 -6.47 -9.43 -31.71
CA LYS A 444 -6.16 -8.31 -32.60
C LYS A 444 -5.85 -7.06 -31.78
N ASP A 445 -5.05 -6.18 -32.35
CA ASP A 445 -4.66 -4.92 -31.70
C ASP A 445 -5.86 -4.02 -31.38
N THR A 446 -6.93 -4.12 -32.19
CA THR A 446 -8.19 -3.38 -32.02
C THR A 446 -9.19 -4.06 -31.07
N ASP A 447 -8.91 -5.28 -30.59
CA ASP A 447 -9.78 -5.93 -29.62
C ASP A 447 -9.80 -5.09 -28.32
N THR A 448 -10.89 -5.15 -27.57
CA THR A 448 -11.02 -4.42 -26.30
C THR A 448 -11.12 -5.40 -25.14
N PHE A 449 -10.33 -5.14 -24.10
CA PHE A 449 -10.28 -5.90 -22.88
C PHE A 449 -10.65 -5.03 -21.70
N VAL A 450 -11.40 -5.61 -20.78
CA VAL A 450 -11.43 -5.20 -19.39
C VAL A 450 -10.39 -6.06 -18.67
N VAL A 451 -9.43 -5.40 -18.02
CA VAL A 451 -8.27 -6.01 -17.37
C VAL A 451 -8.32 -5.69 -15.88
N ALA A 452 -8.24 -6.73 -15.05
CA ALA A 452 -8.09 -6.63 -13.61
C ALA A 452 -6.60 -6.59 -13.24
N VAL A 453 -6.22 -5.59 -12.45
CA VAL A 453 -4.85 -5.43 -11.93
C VAL A 453 -4.91 -4.87 -10.52
N ASN A 454 -3.85 -5.07 -9.74
CA ASN A 454 -3.74 -4.39 -8.45
C ASN A 454 -3.48 -2.87 -8.63
N ASN A 455 -3.79 -2.08 -7.60
CA ASN A 455 -3.63 -0.63 -7.64
C ASN A 455 -2.20 -0.18 -7.90
N TYR A 456 -1.20 -0.86 -7.35
CA TYR A 456 0.22 -0.56 -7.57
C TYR A 456 0.60 -0.65 -9.06
N ARG A 457 0.21 -1.74 -9.73
CA ARG A 457 0.45 -1.93 -11.17
C ARG A 457 -0.27 -0.86 -11.98
N ALA A 458 -1.54 -0.59 -11.62
CA ALA A 458 -2.33 0.42 -12.30
C ALA A 458 -1.64 1.79 -12.23
N THR A 459 -1.30 2.27 -11.04
CA THR A 459 -0.83 3.65 -10.83
C THR A 459 0.62 3.88 -11.21
N THR A 460 1.48 2.86 -11.08
CA THR A 460 2.92 3.02 -11.35
C THR A 460 3.32 2.73 -12.81
N GLN A 461 2.53 1.94 -13.54
CA GLN A 461 2.91 1.47 -14.88
C GLN A 461 1.85 1.66 -15.97
N LEU A 462 0.55 1.64 -15.63
CA LEU A 462 -0.52 1.59 -16.63
C LEU A 462 -1.32 2.88 -16.76
N LEU A 463 -1.43 3.68 -15.71
CA LEU A 463 -2.16 4.95 -15.67
C LEU A 463 -1.24 6.17 -15.59
N THR A 464 0.06 5.94 -15.74
CA THR A 464 1.07 6.98 -15.76
C THR A 464 2.02 6.75 -16.94
N ALA A 465 2.61 7.83 -17.44
CA ALA A 465 3.67 7.71 -18.44
C ALA A 465 4.93 7.14 -17.77
N ALA A 466 5.30 5.92 -18.15
CA ALA A 466 6.37 5.13 -17.55
C ALA A 466 7.00 4.21 -18.61
N ASP A 467 7.40 3.00 -18.21
CA ASP A 467 8.12 2.07 -19.07
C ASP A 467 7.22 1.38 -20.12
N ILE A 468 5.94 1.18 -19.81
CA ILE A 468 4.99 0.55 -20.74
C ILE A 468 4.48 1.55 -21.78
N PHE A 469 4.06 2.74 -21.32
CA PHE A 469 3.47 3.80 -22.14
C PHE A 469 4.26 5.09 -21.95
N LEU A 470 4.77 5.65 -23.04
CA LEU A 470 5.63 6.83 -23.05
C LEU A 470 4.81 8.13 -22.96
N PRO A 471 5.44 9.25 -22.56
CA PRO A 471 4.77 10.55 -22.52
C PRO A 471 4.11 10.92 -23.86
N GLY A 472 2.82 11.23 -23.82
CA GLY A 472 2.02 11.61 -24.99
C GLY A 472 1.28 10.46 -25.69
N GLU A 473 1.43 9.23 -25.22
CA GLU A 473 0.65 8.09 -25.70
C GLU A 473 -0.71 7.94 -25.01
N ASP A 474 -1.65 7.26 -25.67
CA ASP A 474 -2.93 6.90 -25.09
C ASP A 474 -2.76 5.81 -24.02
N LEU A 475 -3.08 6.16 -22.79
CA LEU A 475 -3.04 5.24 -21.65
C LEU A 475 -4.30 4.35 -21.61
N PRO A 476 -4.21 3.16 -21.00
CA PRO A 476 -5.37 2.42 -20.52
C PRO A 476 -6.39 3.31 -19.81
N LYS A 477 -7.67 3.06 -20.07
CA LYS A 477 -8.76 3.81 -19.45
C LYS A 477 -9.13 3.17 -18.11
N LEU A 478 -8.99 3.91 -17.02
CA LEU A 478 -9.51 3.51 -15.71
C LEU A 478 -11.05 3.42 -15.75
N LEU A 479 -11.60 2.28 -15.37
CA LEU A 479 -13.05 2.06 -15.27
C LEU A 479 -13.53 2.12 -13.83
N GLU A 480 -12.79 1.50 -12.91
CA GLU A 480 -13.16 1.38 -11.50
C GLU A 480 -11.90 1.21 -10.64
N ILE A 481 -11.86 1.85 -9.48
CA ILE A 481 -10.83 1.71 -8.45
C ILE A 481 -11.45 1.01 -7.25
N ASP A 482 -10.61 0.37 -6.44
CA ASP A 482 -11.00 -0.24 -5.17
C ASP A 482 -12.25 -1.13 -5.30
N VAL A 483 -12.27 -1.97 -6.34
CA VAL A 483 -13.35 -2.90 -6.62
C VAL A 483 -13.58 -3.77 -5.39
N ARG A 484 -14.81 -3.73 -4.85
CA ARG A 484 -15.17 -4.38 -3.58
C ARG A 484 -14.36 -3.89 -2.36
N GLY A 485 -14.02 -2.60 -2.34
CA GLY A 485 -13.37 -1.95 -1.19
C GLY A 485 -14.16 -2.04 0.13
N ASP A 486 -15.47 -2.34 0.06
CA ASP A 486 -16.30 -2.69 1.22
C ASP A 486 -15.84 -3.97 1.94
N VAL A 487 -15.20 -4.90 1.22
CA VAL A 487 -14.60 -6.12 1.77
C VAL A 487 -13.16 -5.87 2.21
N GLY A 488 -12.41 -5.10 1.41
CA GLY A 488 -11.00 -4.79 1.67
C GLY A 488 -10.13 -4.91 0.42
N GLY A 489 -8.84 -5.19 0.62
CA GLY A 489 -7.87 -5.39 -0.45
C GLY A 489 -7.93 -6.79 -1.04
N ILE A 490 -6.99 -7.11 -1.92
CA ILE A 490 -6.94 -8.40 -2.63
C ILE A 490 -6.87 -9.59 -1.66
N ARG A 491 -6.20 -9.45 -0.51
CA ARG A 491 -6.16 -10.48 0.55
C ARG A 491 -7.54 -10.83 1.10
N GLU A 492 -8.32 -9.81 1.44
CA GLU A 492 -9.66 -9.98 1.99
C GLU A 492 -10.58 -10.56 0.91
N LEU A 493 -10.43 -10.13 -0.35
CA LEU A 493 -11.14 -10.71 -1.49
C LEU A 493 -10.83 -12.20 -1.70
N LEU A 494 -9.56 -12.62 -1.57
CA LEU A 494 -9.18 -14.03 -1.63
C LEU A 494 -9.89 -14.85 -0.54
N GLY A 495 -9.84 -14.39 0.71
CA GLY A 495 -10.49 -15.07 1.83
C GLY A 495 -12.01 -15.10 1.71
N GLU A 496 -12.62 -14.00 1.25
CA GLU A 496 -14.05 -13.92 0.96
C GLU A 496 -14.45 -14.90 -0.14
N TYR A 497 -13.67 -14.97 -1.22
CA TYR A 497 -13.94 -15.85 -2.35
C TYR A 497 -13.93 -17.32 -1.94
N ILE A 498 -12.95 -17.72 -1.11
CA ILE A 498 -12.89 -19.07 -0.55
C ILE A 498 -14.18 -19.38 0.22
N ARG A 499 -14.61 -18.49 1.11
CA ARG A 499 -15.77 -18.73 1.98
C ARG A 499 -17.09 -18.73 1.22
N THR A 500 -17.32 -17.71 0.39
CA THR A 500 -18.66 -17.40 -0.13
C THR A 500 -18.89 -17.92 -1.54
N VAL A 501 -17.82 -18.06 -2.34
CA VAL A 501 -17.92 -18.53 -3.73
C VAL A 501 -17.52 -19.99 -3.86
N LYS A 502 -16.41 -20.39 -3.23
CA LYS A 502 -15.93 -21.78 -3.26
C LYS A 502 -16.54 -22.66 -2.15
N GLY A 503 -17.32 -22.08 -1.24
CA GLY A 503 -17.97 -22.82 -0.16
C GLY A 503 -16.99 -23.41 0.88
N GLY A 504 -15.80 -22.82 1.01
CA GLY A 504 -14.79 -23.21 1.98
C GLY A 504 -13.86 -24.35 1.54
N THR A 505 -13.92 -24.81 0.28
CA THR A 505 -12.96 -25.80 -0.24
C THR A 505 -12.42 -25.36 -1.59
N ILE A 506 -11.09 -25.35 -1.71
CA ILE A 506 -10.39 -25.13 -2.98
C ILE A 506 -9.48 -26.31 -3.30
N GLU A 507 -9.21 -26.50 -4.59
CA GLU A 507 -8.29 -27.51 -5.11
C GLU A 507 -7.35 -26.83 -6.12
N PRO A 508 -6.07 -27.25 -6.23
CA PRO A 508 -5.18 -26.73 -7.25
C PRO A 508 -5.75 -26.99 -8.65
N HIS A 509 -5.92 -25.94 -9.43
CA HIS A 509 -6.30 -26.01 -10.84
C HIS A 509 -5.29 -25.21 -11.66
N VAL A 510 -4.69 -25.86 -12.66
CA VAL A 510 -3.76 -25.24 -13.61
C VAL A 510 -4.38 -25.33 -14.99
N ASN A 511 -4.69 -24.20 -15.62
CA ASN A 511 -5.35 -24.19 -16.92
C ASN A 511 -4.36 -24.34 -18.11
N ASN A 512 -3.05 -24.17 -17.87
CA ASN A 512 -1.99 -24.20 -18.87
C ASN A 512 -2.21 -23.18 -20.00
N ASN A 513 -2.75 -22.01 -19.68
CA ASN A 513 -2.98 -20.94 -20.64
C ASN A 513 -1.66 -20.33 -21.16
N TRP A 514 -0.58 -20.46 -20.39
CA TRP A 514 0.75 -20.01 -20.81
C TRP A 514 1.87 -21.02 -20.55
N LYS A 515 2.97 -20.85 -21.28
CA LYS A 515 4.22 -21.61 -21.10
C LYS A 515 5.41 -20.83 -21.66
N ILE A 516 6.59 -21.14 -21.12
CA ILE A 516 7.87 -20.70 -21.70
C ILE A 516 8.21 -21.59 -22.91
N VAL A 517 8.67 -20.97 -24.00
CA VAL A 517 9.21 -21.62 -25.20
C VAL A 517 10.54 -20.97 -25.60
N GLY A 518 11.21 -21.51 -26.61
CA GLY A 518 12.51 -20.99 -27.09
C GLY A 518 13.73 -21.46 -26.29
N ASN A 519 13.51 -22.00 -25.09
CA ASN A 519 14.47 -22.65 -24.21
C ASN A 519 14.79 -24.09 -24.67
N ASN A 520 15.37 -24.23 -25.86
CA ASN A 520 15.59 -25.51 -26.57
C ASN A 520 16.73 -26.37 -25.98
N TRP A 521 16.92 -26.38 -24.66
CA TRP A 521 17.92 -27.22 -24.00
C TRP A 521 17.56 -28.70 -24.09
N LYS A 522 18.57 -29.57 -23.96
CA LYS A 522 18.33 -31.01 -23.80
C LYS A 522 17.83 -31.29 -22.39
N ALA A 523 16.71 -31.99 -22.25
CA ALA A 523 16.13 -32.33 -20.96
C ALA A 523 17.13 -33.05 -20.02
N ALA A 524 17.98 -33.93 -20.55
CA ALA A 524 19.01 -34.61 -19.76
C ALA A 524 20.07 -33.65 -19.19
N ASP A 525 20.44 -32.61 -19.95
CA ASP A 525 21.43 -31.62 -19.52
C ASP A 525 20.84 -30.69 -18.45
N HIS A 526 19.57 -30.29 -18.62
CA HIS A 526 18.82 -29.55 -17.60
C HIS A 526 18.71 -30.34 -16.30
N GLN A 527 18.29 -31.61 -16.36
CA GLN A 527 18.18 -32.46 -15.18
C GLN A 527 19.53 -32.67 -14.49
N LYS A 528 20.62 -32.81 -15.25
CA LYS A 528 21.98 -32.83 -14.69
C LYS A 528 22.33 -31.52 -13.97
N ALA A 529 21.97 -30.37 -14.55
CA ALA A 529 22.17 -29.07 -13.90
C ALA A 529 21.40 -28.95 -12.58
N VAL A 530 20.12 -29.33 -12.58
CA VAL A 530 19.26 -29.35 -11.38
C VAL A 530 19.86 -30.23 -10.29
N GLN A 531 20.29 -31.45 -10.63
CA GLN A 531 20.96 -32.35 -9.69
C GLN A 531 22.22 -31.71 -9.09
N LEU A 532 23.10 -31.16 -9.92
CA LEU A 532 24.35 -30.54 -9.47
C LEU A 532 24.10 -29.29 -8.60
N LEU A 533 23.04 -28.53 -8.86
CA LEU A 533 22.60 -27.40 -8.04
C LEU A 533 22.13 -27.88 -6.66
N ARG A 534 21.28 -28.92 -6.61
CA ARG A 534 20.80 -29.51 -5.34
C ARG A 534 21.91 -30.14 -4.50
N GLU A 535 22.93 -30.69 -5.17
CA GLU A 535 24.13 -31.23 -4.51
C GLU A 535 25.12 -30.13 -4.06
N GLY A 536 24.86 -28.86 -4.36
CA GLY A 536 25.76 -27.73 -4.06
C GLY A 536 27.06 -27.72 -4.88
N LYS A 537 27.12 -28.49 -5.98
CA LYS A 537 28.27 -28.56 -6.90
C LYS A 537 28.27 -27.44 -7.92
N LEU A 538 27.09 -26.94 -8.26
CA LEU A 538 26.88 -25.70 -9.00
C LEU A 538 26.13 -24.71 -8.12
N ALA A 539 26.22 -23.43 -8.46
CA ALA A 539 25.45 -22.37 -7.84
C ALA A 539 24.95 -21.41 -8.91
N LEU A 540 23.68 -21.04 -8.80
CA LEU A 540 23.17 -19.81 -9.42
C LEU A 540 23.56 -18.65 -8.50
N ASN A 541 23.91 -17.50 -9.06
CA ASN A 541 24.32 -16.34 -8.26
C ASN A 541 23.25 -16.03 -7.20
N GLU A 542 23.67 -15.90 -5.93
CA GLU A 542 22.78 -15.60 -4.82
C GLU A 542 22.21 -14.18 -4.92
N ASN A 543 20.93 -14.06 -4.57
CA ASN A 543 20.17 -12.81 -4.61
C ASN A 543 20.57 -11.91 -3.43
N ALA A 544 21.54 -11.02 -3.64
CA ALA A 544 22.07 -10.15 -2.58
C ALA A 544 21.02 -9.26 -1.90
N ASP A 545 19.88 -8.99 -2.53
CA ASP A 545 18.83 -8.10 -1.98
C ASP A 545 17.43 -8.72 -1.87
N ALA A 546 17.32 -10.05 -2.04
CA ALA A 546 16.08 -10.82 -1.97
C ALA A 546 14.93 -10.34 -2.90
N ARG A 547 15.21 -9.44 -3.87
CA ARG A 547 14.20 -8.83 -4.76
C ARG A 547 14.48 -9.05 -6.25
N THR A 548 15.55 -9.75 -6.58
CA THR A 548 15.91 -10.18 -7.94
C THR A 548 15.97 -11.69 -8.02
N LEU A 549 16.00 -12.24 -9.24
CA LEU A 549 16.29 -13.63 -9.51
C LEU A 549 17.69 -13.81 -10.12
N PRO A 550 18.24 -15.05 -10.18
CA PRO A 550 19.54 -15.34 -10.75
C PRO A 550 19.75 -14.77 -12.15
N GLY A 551 20.70 -13.86 -12.26
CA GLY A 551 20.99 -13.17 -13.53
C GLY A 551 21.84 -13.96 -14.53
N LYS A 552 22.22 -15.20 -14.21
CA LYS A 552 23.08 -16.04 -15.05
C LYS A 552 22.52 -17.46 -15.07
N ALA A 553 22.41 -18.06 -16.24
CA ALA A 553 22.01 -19.45 -16.41
C ALA A 553 23.22 -20.39 -16.23
N ILE A 554 22.94 -21.65 -15.88
CA ILE A 554 23.92 -22.73 -15.98
C ILE A 554 24.09 -23.11 -17.45
N THR A 555 25.33 -23.40 -17.84
CA THR A 555 25.68 -23.80 -19.21
C THR A 555 26.04 -25.28 -19.31
N THR A 556 25.94 -25.82 -20.52
CA THR A 556 26.46 -27.15 -20.89
C THR A 556 27.94 -27.33 -20.53
N ALA A 557 28.75 -26.27 -20.65
CA ALA A 557 30.16 -26.30 -20.27
C ALA A 557 30.39 -26.40 -18.75
N GLU A 558 29.48 -25.88 -17.92
CA GLU A 558 29.55 -25.99 -16.47
C GLU A 558 29.17 -27.39 -15.99
N ILE A 559 28.12 -27.99 -16.53
CA ILE A 559 27.73 -29.37 -16.19
C ILE A 559 28.72 -30.41 -16.72
N ALA A 560 29.52 -30.11 -17.75
CA ALA A 560 30.52 -31.01 -18.32
C ALA A 560 31.76 -31.21 -17.42
N LYS A 561 31.91 -30.38 -16.37
CA LYS A 561 33.00 -30.49 -15.38
C LYS A 561 32.77 -31.59 -14.33
N PHE A 562 31.57 -32.19 -14.33
CA PHE A 562 31.12 -33.26 -13.44
C PHE A 562 30.65 -34.46 -14.27
#